data_AF-A0AAD7UQN6-F1
#
_entry.id   AF-A0AAD7UQN6-F1
#
_cell.length_a   1.000
_cell.length_b   1.000
_cell.length_c   1.000
_cell.angle_alpha   90.00
_cell.angle_beta   90.00
_cell.angle_gamma   90.00
#
_symmetry.space_group_name_H-M   'P 1'
#
loop_
_entity.id
_entity.type
_entity.pdbx_description
1 polymer ?
#
loop_
_entity_poly.entity_id
_entity_poly.type
_entity_poly.pdbx_seq_one_letter_code
_entity_poly.pdbx_strand_id
1 'polypeptide(L)'
;MLAIDKLTDDCLELVFIHCGACPIIRCILSQVCRRWHVIARRPSVWRSLMLDKPALVHAYARLLQSTAWQPQLGAIRRLSIRKPYETRRHVHLEDLLPVVMPNVLHLDTLHLCLEEIMSVLKQLPSVRVIHCQAIEPWCASRSFDIHALVQGNGRQVEFHFRDMAGFTTIATTSAAPFQQQQHLHTLRVINLRSEDYNQVEALLKEFTTKEEEDDDDDDDTMMMMQQRWLSMQNLLVQKYQWIAHLPNLTHLTFGSCYTWTRNVWLQALLPICPQLQHLELHGWRRLGIIPASTGFVGSIGNDAQQAMLKCFEAAQDLETLMLVDFWIEPPMLVSAKHLCIRYTDHWPDPLDGEQLAAFMDDLQQDVQDITLRIPPNQIPHVASHCTHPALTIEIQRFFKLA
;
A
#
# COMPACT_ATOMS: atom_id res chain seq x y z
N MET A 1 8.10 -2.93 51.91
CA MET A 1 8.11 -4.06 50.97
C MET A 1 7.03 -3.83 49.92
N LEU A 2 7.43 -3.66 48.67
CA LEU A 2 6.57 -3.24 47.56
C LEU A 2 5.55 -4.31 47.17
N ALA A 3 4.38 -3.87 46.72
CA ALA A 3 3.15 -4.63 46.48
C ALA A 3 3.22 -5.77 45.45
N ILE A 4 4.34 -5.94 44.73
CA ILE A 4 4.51 -6.92 43.65
C ILE A 4 4.43 -8.37 44.15
N ASP A 5 4.95 -8.67 45.34
CA ASP A 5 4.93 -10.03 45.88
C ASP A 5 3.51 -10.54 46.20
N LYS A 6 2.55 -9.61 46.34
CA LYS A 6 1.13 -9.92 46.59
C LYS A 6 0.32 -10.20 45.32
N LEU A 7 0.88 -9.94 44.13
CA LEU A 7 0.20 -10.26 42.88
C LEU A 7 0.07 -11.77 42.72
N THR A 8 -1.02 -12.24 42.13
CA THR A 8 -1.16 -13.65 41.71
C THR A 8 -0.26 -13.93 40.50
N ASP A 9 -0.04 -15.20 40.18
CA ASP A 9 0.78 -15.58 39.02
C ASP A 9 0.19 -15.03 37.71
N ASP A 10 -1.14 -15.03 37.58
CA ASP A 10 -1.83 -14.53 36.39
C ASP A 10 -1.68 -13.02 36.24
N CYS A 11 -1.78 -12.26 37.34
CA CYS A 11 -1.50 -10.82 37.32
C CYS A 11 -0.06 -10.54 36.93
N LEU A 12 0.91 -11.31 37.45
CA LEU A 12 2.32 -11.13 37.12
C LEU A 12 2.62 -11.52 35.66
N GLU A 13 1.96 -12.54 35.14
CA GLU A 13 2.03 -12.94 33.74
C GLU A 13 1.56 -11.82 32.81
N LEU A 14 0.44 -11.17 33.14
CA LEU A 14 -0.05 -9.99 32.41
C LEU A 14 0.98 -8.85 32.46
N VAL A 15 1.58 -8.58 33.62
CA VAL A 15 2.67 -7.60 33.73
C VAL A 15 3.82 -7.95 32.78
N PHE A 16 4.25 -9.22 32.73
CA PHE A 16 5.35 -9.63 31.84
C PHE A 16 4.99 -9.50 30.36
N ILE A 17 3.72 -9.76 29.99
CA ILE A 17 3.22 -9.51 28.63
C ILE A 17 3.31 -8.02 28.29
N HIS A 18 3.00 -7.14 29.25
CA HIS A 18 3.06 -5.68 29.09
C HIS A 18 4.47 -5.07 29.19
N CYS A 19 5.44 -5.76 29.80
CA CYS A 19 6.85 -5.33 29.83
C CYS A 19 7.52 -5.30 28.44
N GLY A 20 6.83 -5.79 27.41
CA GLY A 20 7.24 -5.71 26.01
C GLY A 20 7.62 -7.06 25.43
N ALA A 21 7.67 -7.12 24.10
CA ALA A 21 7.99 -8.33 23.35
C ALA A 21 9.50 -8.56 23.15
N CYS A 22 10.35 -7.73 23.76
CA CYS A 22 11.80 -7.85 23.66
C CYS A 22 12.28 -9.09 24.43
N PRO A 23 13.00 -10.02 23.79
CA PRO A 23 13.40 -11.26 24.43
C PRO A 23 14.39 -11.05 25.58
N ILE A 24 15.19 -9.99 25.52
CA ILE A 24 16.19 -9.68 26.55
C ILE A 24 15.52 -9.31 27.87
N ILE A 25 14.43 -8.54 27.81
CA ILE A 25 13.64 -8.21 29.00
C ILE A 25 13.11 -9.49 29.63
N ARG A 26 12.62 -10.45 28.84
CA ARG A 26 12.13 -11.75 29.34
C ARG A 26 13.23 -12.58 29.98
N CYS A 27 14.43 -12.59 29.40
CA CYS A 27 15.59 -13.24 30.00
C CYS A 27 15.93 -12.60 31.36
N ILE A 28 15.90 -11.27 31.48
CA ILE A 28 16.14 -10.57 32.74
C ILE A 28 15.05 -10.91 33.78
N LEU A 29 13.78 -10.86 33.39
CA LEU A 29 12.66 -11.23 34.28
C LEU A 29 12.83 -12.66 34.81
N SER A 30 13.30 -13.59 33.96
CA SER A 30 13.52 -14.98 34.35
C SER A 30 14.63 -15.21 35.38
N GLN A 31 15.45 -14.19 35.66
CA GLN A 31 16.59 -14.26 36.59
C GLN A 31 16.30 -13.60 37.96
N VAL A 32 15.15 -12.93 38.13
CA VAL A 32 14.82 -12.20 39.36
C VAL A 32 14.62 -13.13 40.56
N CYS A 33 13.75 -14.13 40.43
CA CYS A 33 13.53 -15.15 41.44
C CYS A 33 12.90 -16.41 40.82
N ARG A 34 12.80 -17.50 41.58
CA ARG A 34 12.23 -18.78 41.08
C ARG A 34 10.81 -18.64 40.54
N ARG A 35 9.96 -17.86 41.22
CA ARG A 35 8.57 -17.61 40.80
C ARG A 35 8.53 -16.90 39.44
N TRP A 36 9.33 -15.84 39.29
CA TRP A 36 9.43 -15.09 38.04
C TRP A 36 10.04 -15.93 36.92
N HIS A 37 11.02 -16.80 37.23
CA HIS A 37 11.58 -17.76 36.27
C HIS A 37 10.50 -18.65 35.63
N VAL A 38 9.62 -19.23 36.45
CA VAL A 38 8.55 -20.11 35.98
C VAL A 38 7.56 -19.32 35.12
N ILE A 39 7.13 -18.14 35.58
CA ILE A 39 6.13 -17.33 34.88
C ILE A 39 6.68 -16.76 33.57
N ALA A 40 7.91 -16.24 33.56
CA ALA A 40 8.56 -15.68 32.38
C ALA A 40 8.80 -16.72 31.28
N ARG A 41 8.78 -18.02 31.61
CA ARG A 41 8.91 -19.13 30.65
C ARG A 41 7.59 -19.69 30.17
N ARG A 42 6.44 -19.18 30.64
CA ARG A 42 5.13 -19.62 30.16
C ARG A 42 4.95 -19.25 28.67
N PRO A 43 4.38 -20.14 27.83
CA PRO A 43 4.16 -19.90 26.40
C PRO A 43 3.36 -18.62 26.09
N SER A 44 2.38 -18.29 26.93
CA SER A 44 1.54 -17.10 26.84
C SER A 44 2.34 -15.79 26.87
N VAL A 45 3.38 -15.71 27.70
CA VAL A 45 4.30 -14.57 27.78
C VAL A 45 5.07 -14.40 26.46
N TRP A 46 5.28 -15.47 25.71
CA TRP A 46 6.09 -15.49 24.48
C TRP A 46 5.30 -15.35 23.18
N ARG A 47 3.98 -15.14 23.21
CA ARG A 47 3.13 -15.05 22.01
C ARG A 47 3.58 -13.98 21.00
N SER A 48 4.27 -12.94 21.45
CA SER A 48 4.85 -11.90 20.58
C SER A 48 6.37 -11.82 20.78
N LEU A 49 7.13 -11.58 19.72
CA LEU A 49 8.57 -11.35 19.76
C LEU A 49 8.91 -10.06 19.02
N MET A 50 9.78 -9.23 19.60
CA MET A 50 10.25 -7.98 18.99
C MET A 50 11.78 -7.96 18.91
N LEU A 51 12.28 -7.74 17.69
CA LEU A 51 13.69 -7.61 17.34
C LEU A 51 13.92 -6.16 16.88
N ASP A 52 14.22 -5.27 17.82
CA ASP A 52 14.25 -3.82 17.61
C ASP A 52 15.61 -3.15 17.86
N LYS A 53 16.59 -3.93 18.32
CA LYS A 53 17.93 -3.43 18.66
C LYS A 53 18.98 -4.07 17.74
N PRO A 54 19.42 -3.40 16.66
CA PRO A 54 20.43 -3.95 15.74
C PRO A 54 21.72 -4.37 16.43
N ALA A 55 22.16 -3.63 17.45
CA ALA A 55 23.33 -3.96 18.25
C ALA A 55 23.25 -5.34 18.93
N LEU A 56 22.06 -5.95 18.98
CA LEU A 56 21.79 -7.23 19.62
C LEU A 56 21.46 -8.33 18.61
N VAL A 57 21.68 -8.11 17.31
CA VAL A 57 21.39 -9.09 16.25
C VAL A 57 21.99 -10.47 16.53
N HIS A 58 23.27 -10.54 16.95
CA HIS A 58 23.90 -11.82 17.32
C HIS A 58 23.32 -12.44 18.60
N ALA A 59 22.83 -11.63 19.54
CA ALA A 59 22.15 -12.15 20.72
C ALA A 59 20.77 -12.71 20.36
N TYR A 60 20.05 -12.07 19.44
CA TYR A 60 18.80 -12.59 18.90
C TYR A 60 19.01 -13.89 18.13
N ALA A 61 20.00 -13.95 17.24
CA ALA A 61 20.32 -15.16 16.48
C ALA A 61 20.61 -16.35 17.42
N ARG A 62 21.45 -16.15 18.45
CA ARG A 62 21.74 -17.18 19.46
C ARG A 62 20.51 -17.64 20.23
N LEU A 63 19.61 -16.71 20.57
CA LEU A 63 18.37 -17.05 21.24
C LEU A 63 17.46 -17.90 20.33
N LEU A 64 17.28 -17.48 19.08
CA LEU A 64 16.42 -18.14 18.10
C LEU A 64 16.92 -19.56 17.77
N GLN A 65 18.23 -19.78 17.81
CA GLN A 65 18.85 -21.09 17.64
C GLN A 65 18.89 -21.93 18.93
N SER A 66 18.54 -21.36 20.09
CA SER A 66 18.68 -22.04 21.38
C SER A 66 17.65 -23.15 21.55
N THR A 67 18.12 -24.38 21.79
CA THR A 67 17.27 -25.52 22.12
C THR A 67 16.51 -25.34 23.44
N ALA A 68 17.09 -24.61 24.40
CA ALA A 68 16.51 -24.37 25.72
C ALA A 68 15.23 -23.49 25.69
N TRP A 69 15.05 -22.72 24.62
CA TRP A 69 13.92 -21.80 24.44
C TRP A 69 12.92 -22.30 23.38
N GLN A 70 13.13 -23.47 22.79
CA GLN A 70 12.25 -24.01 21.74
C GLN A 70 10.75 -24.05 22.12
N PRO A 71 10.35 -24.45 23.33
CA PRO A 71 8.94 -24.41 23.72
C PRO A 71 8.34 -23.00 23.67
N GLN A 72 9.12 -21.99 24.07
CA GLN A 72 8.72 -20.59 24.04
C GLN A 72 8.72 -20.03 22.62
N LEU A 73 9.75 -20.34 21.82
CA LEU A 73 9.83 -19.92 20.42
C LEU A 73 8.67 -20.52 19.60
N GLY A 74 8.31 -21.78 19.86
CA GLY A 74 7.14 -22.42 19.26
C GLY A 74 5.80 -21.79 19.64
N ALA A 75 5.74 -21.01 20.73
CA ALA A 75 4.56 -20.29 21.17
C ALA A 75 4.38 -18.92 20.49
N ILE A 76 5.40 -18.42 19.80
CA ILE A 76 5.35 -17.14 19.09
C ILE A 76 4.29 -17.23 17.98
N ARG A 77 3.44 -16.19 17.91
CA ARG A 77 2.42 -15.99 16.87
C ARG A 77 2.61 -14.66 16.14
N ARG A 78 3.22 -13.67 16.79
CA ARG A 78 3.51 -12.34 16.24
C ARG A 78 4.99 -12.03 16.31
N LEU A 79 5.57 -11.59 15.21
CA LEU A 79 6.97 -11.16 15.11
C LEU A 79 7.02 -9.70 14.66
N SER A 80 7.75 -8.86 15.39
CA SER A 80 8.06 -7.50 14.98
C SER A 80 9.55 -7.33 14.78
N ILE A 81 9.98 -6.83 13.62
CA ILE A 81 11.38 -6.53 13.32
C ILE A 81 11.50 -5.05 12.99
N ARG A 82 12.36 -4.34 13.72
CA ARG A 82 12.52 -2.90 13.57
C ARG A 82 13.98 -2.55 13.44
N LYS A 83 14.26 -1.68 12.48
CA LYS A 83 15.58 -1.12 12.27
C LYS A 83 15.53 0.38 12.60
N PRO A 84 16.60 0.97 13.16
CA PRO A 84 16.71 2.41 13.26
C PRO A 84 16.70 3.00 11.87
N TYR A 85 16.22 4.23 11.77
CA TYR A 85 16.17 4.94 10.51
C TYR A 85 17.60 5.22 9.98
N GLU A 86 17.90 4.78 8.76
CA GLU A 86 19.19 5.00 8.12
C GLU A 86 19.17 6.23 7.19
N THR A 87 20.08 7.18 7.43
CA THR A 87 20.15 8.45 6.69
C THR A 87 21.23 8.49 5.62
N ARG A 88 22.25 7.62 5.70
CA ARG A 88 23.49 7.76 4.91
C ARG A 88 23.99 6.49 4.24
N ARG A 89 23.88 5.34 4.91
CA ARG A 89 24.30 4.04 4.37
C ARG A 89 23.25 3.02 4.73
N HIS A 90 22.73 2.35 3.71
CA HIS A 90 21.84 1.23 3.91
C HIS A 90 22.65 0.01 4.34
N VAL A 91 22.37 -0.56 5.51
CA VAL A 91 23.03 -1.78 6.01
C VAL A 91 22.02 -2.89 6.14
N HIS A 92 22.21 -3.97 5.39
CA HIS A 92 21.37 -5.15 5.56
C HIS A 92 21.67 -5.82 6.89
N LEU A 93 20.62 -6.18 7.62
CA LEU A 93 20.73 -7.07 8.75
C LEU A 93 20.86 -8.50 8.21
N GLU A 94 22.11 -8.95 8.02
CA GLU A 94 22.41 -10.33 7.62
C GLU A 94 21.79 -11.33 8.61
N ASP A 95 21.18 -12.39 8.07
CA ASP A 95 20.59 -13.50 8.84
C ASP A 95 19.62 -13.06 9.98
N LEU A 96 18.79 -12.03 9.71
CA LEU A 96 17.74 -11.54 10.64
C LEU A 96 16.96 -12.66 11.34
N LEU A 97 16.66 -13.73 10.59
CA LEU A 97 16.04 -14.94 11.07
C LEU A 97 16.85 -16.16 10.60
N PRO A 98 17.72 -16.72 11.46
CA PRO A 98 18.53 -17.88 11.09
C PRO A 98 17.75 -19.20 11.22
N VAL A 99 16.45 -19.14 11.55
CA VAL A 99 15.60 -20.30 11.80
C VAL A 99 14.23 -20.08 11.20
N VAL A 100 13.61 -21.18 10.72
CA VAL A 100 12.22 -21.19 10.29
C VAL A 100 11.32 -21.09 11.52
N MET A 101 10.33 -20.20 11.49
CA MET A 101 9.36 -20.01 12.56
C MET A 101 7.94 -20.35 12.08
N PRO A 102 7.56 -21.64 12.04
CA PRO A 102 6.35 -22.11 11.36
C PRO A 102 5.05 -21.66 12.02
N ASN A 103 5.08 -21.24 13.29
CA ASN A 103 3.88 -20.85 14.00
C ASN A 103 3.60 -19.34 13.98
N VAL A 104 4.46 -18.54 13.36
CA VAL A 104 4.25 -17.10 13.22
C VAL A 104 3.14 -16.86 12.21
N LEU A 105 2.11 -16.14 12.64
CA LEU A 105 0.94 -15.79 11.84
C LEU A 105 0.91 -14.31 11.46
N HIS A 106 1.61 -13.46 12.22
CA HIS A 106 1.63 -12.01 12.02
C HIS A 106 3.08 -11.49 12.01
N LEU A 107 3.44 -10.76 10.96
CA LEU A 107 4.71 -10.05 10.82
C LEU A 107 4.47 -8.54 10.77
N ASP A 108 5.15 -7.80 11.63
CA ASP A 108 5.26 -6.34 11.56
C ASP A 108 6.71 -5.93 11.29
N THR A 109 6.99 -5.14 10.26
CA THR A 109 8.32 -4.58 9.99
C THR A 109 8.33 -3.06 9.99
N LEU A 110 9.44 -2.46 10.40
CA LEU A 110 9.65 -1.01 10.34
C LEU A 110 11.08 -0.70 9.88
N HIS A 111 11.21 0.14 8.84
CA HIS A 111 12.49 0.57 8.26
C HIS A 111 13.33 -0.56 7.64
N LEU A 112 12.70 -1.68 7.26
CA LEU A 112 13.39 -2.72 6.49
C LEU A 112 13.32 -2.40 4.99
N CYS A 113 14.32 -2.80 4.22
CA CYS A 113 14.23 -2.80 2.76
C CYS A 113 13.50 -4.05 2.25
N LEU A 114 13.16 -4.04 0.96
CA LEU A 114 12.45 -5.15 0.32
C LEU A 114 13.20 -6.48 0.43
N GLU A 115 14.52 -6.48 0.25
CA GLU A 115 15.34 -7.69 0.30
C GLU A 115 15.32 -8.33 1.70
N GLU A 116 15.39 -7.51 2.76
CA GLU A 116 15.28 -7.97 4.14
C GLU A 116 13.89 -8.56 4.42
N ILE A 117 12.82 -7.89 3.96
CA ILE A 117 11.44 -8.37 4.10
C ILE A 117 11.30 -9.72 3.39
N MET A 118 11.81 -9.86 2.17
CA MET A 118 11.79 -11.13 1.43
C MET A 118 12.56 -12.23 2.15
N SER A 119 13.74 -11.91 2.69
CA SER A 119 14.55 -12.87 3.46
C SER A 119 13.82 -13.36 4.70
N VAL A 120 13.17 -12.44 5.43
CA VAL A 120 12.34 -12.76 6.60
C VAL A 120 11.17 -13.64 6.22
N LEU A 121 10.42 -13.31 5.17
CA LEU A 121 9.22 -14.05 4.77
C LEU A 121 9.52 -15.50 4.35
N LYS A 122 10.70 -15.76 3.75
CA LYS A 122 11.15 -17.14 3.45
C LYS A 122 11.21 -18.03 4.71
N GLN A 123 11.41 -17.44 5.89
CA GLN A 123 11.48 -18.16 7.16
C GLN A 123 10.12 -18.28 7.87
N LEU A 124 9.05 -17.69 7.32
CA LEU A 124 7.72 -17.58 7.96
C LEU A 124 6.61 -18.21 7.09
N PRO A 125 6.60 -19.54 6.90
CA PRO A 125 5.72 -20.20 5.92
C PRO A 125 4.21 -20.11 6.21
N SER A 126 3.82 -19.78 7.45
CA SER A 126 2.41 -19.72 7.88
C SER A 126 1.92 -18.29 8.15
N VAL A 127 2.70 -17.28 7.77
CA VAL A 127 2.29 -15.88 7.97
C VAL A 127 1.00 -15.59 7.19
N ARG A 128 0.06 -14.93 7.86
CA ARG A 128 -1.25 -14.54 7.32
C ARG A 128 -1.43 -13.04 7.28
N VAL A 129 -0.79 -12.32 8.18
CA VAL A 129 -0.85 -10.86 8.26
C VAL A 129 0.57 -10.33 8.12
N ILE A 130 0.79 -9.47 7.13
CA ILE A 130 2.08 -8.84 6.84
C ILE A 130 1.87 -7.33 6.83
N HIS A 131 2.46 -6.63 7.80
CA HIS A 131 2.44 -5.17 7.89
C HIS A 131 3.87 -4.64 7.83
N CYS A 132 4.22 -3.95 6.76
CA CYS A 132 5.55 -3.42 6.54
C CYS A 132 5.48 -1.90 6.41
N GLN A 133 6.09 -1.20 7.37
CA GLN A 133 6.03 0.27 7.46
C GLN A 133 7.37 0.92 7.16
N ALA A 134 7.30 2.09 6.53
CA ALA A 134 8.44 2.91 6.16
C ALA A 134 9.53 2.10 5.43
N ILE A 135 9.10 1.30 4.44
CA ILE A 135 9.98 0.45 3.64
C ILE A 135 11.05 1.31 3.00
N GLU A 136 12.30 0.89 3.17
CA GLU A 136 13.48 1.58 2.67
C GLU A 136 13.77 1.20 1.21
N PRO A 137 13.70 2.15 0.26
CA PRO A 137 13.86 1.87 -1.18
C PRO A 137 15.32 1.98 -1.65
N TRP A 138 16.27 2.08 -0.73
CA TRP A 138 17.68 2.39 -1.01
C TRP A 138 18.53 1.18 -1.46
N CYS A 139 18.00 -0.04 -1.37
CA CYS A 139 18.77 -1.22 -1.78
C CYS A 139 18.89 -1.30 -3.30
N ALA A 140 19.93 -1.97 -3.79
CA ALA A 140 20.17 -2.14 -5.23
C ALA A 140 19.01 -2.86 -5.96
N SER A 141 18.25 -3.67 -5.23
CA SER A 141 17.00 -4.29 -5.70
C SER A 141 15.85 -3.27 -5.74
N ARG A 142 15.83 -2.45 -6.80
CA ARG A 142 14.74 -1.49 -7.07
C ARG A 142 13.44 -2.14 -7.56
N SER A 143 13.43 -3.45 -7.77
CA SER A 143 12.27 -4.17 -8.27
C SER A 143 11.45 -4.74 -7.11
N PHE A 144 10.22 -4.27 -6.96
CA PHE A 144 9.23 -4.85 -6.06
C PHE A 144 8.54 -6.03 -6.73
N ASP A 145 8.94 -7.25 -6.34
CA ASP A 145 8.25 -8.46 -6.78
C ASP A 145 7.07 -8.76 -5.86
N ILE A 146 5.91 -8.18 -6.21
CA ILE A 146 4.67 -8.42 -5.48
C ILE A 146 4.22 -9.88 -5.56
N HIS A 147 4.59 -10.63 -6.61
CA HIS A 147 4.22 -12.03 -6.72
C HIS A 147 4.85 -12.85 -5.61
N ALA A 148 6.14 -12.64 -5.34
CA ALA A 148 6.86 -13.35 -4.29
C ALA A 148 6.30 -13.04 -2.88
N LEU A 149 5.68 -11.87 -2.69
CA LEU A 149 5.06 -11.44 -1.44
C LEU A 149 3.63 -11.97 -1.26
N VAL A 150 2.91 -12.13 -2.38
CA VAL A 150 1.49 -12.51 -2.39
C VAL A 150 1.28 -14.01 -2.58
N GLN A 151 2.29 -14.77 -3.03
CA GLN A 151 2.25 -16.24 -3.15
C GLN A 151 2.14 -17.01 -1.82
N GLY A 152 2.20 -16.34 -0.66
CA GLY A 152 2.08 -16.97 0.65
C GLY A 152 0.63 -17.22 1.11
N ASN A 153 0.48 -17.76 2.33
CA ASN A 153 -0.82 -17.88 3.04
C ASN A 153 -1.38 -16.53 3.54
N GLY A 154 -0.93 -15.42 2.95
CA GLY A 154 -1.29 -14.06 3.32
C GLY A 154 -2.80 -13.83 3.11
N ARG A 155 -3.47 -13.39 4.16
CA ARG A 155 -4.86 -12.90 4.12
C ARG A 155 -4.92 -11.38 4.10
N GLN A 156 -3.96 -10.73 4.76
CA GLN A 156 -3.86 -9.28 4.84
C GLN A 156 -2.41 -8.87 4.64
N VAL A 157 -2.17 -7.99 3.68
CA VAL A 157 -0.84 -7.53 3.30
C VAL A 157 -0.86 -6.02 3.17
N GLU A 158 0.02 -5.34 3.90
CA GLU A 158 0.17 -3.89 3.91
C GLU A 158 1.65 -3.51 3.75
N PHE A 159 1.97 -2.78 2.68
CA PHE A 159 3.28 -2.23 2.39
C PHE A 159 3.19 -0.72 2.31
N HIS A 160 3.81 -0.02 3.26
CA HIS A 160 3.94 1.43 3.26
C HIS A 160 5.38 1.83 2.94
N PHE A 161 5.58 2.31 1.73
CA PHE A 161 6.86 2.87 1.29
C PHE A 161 7.07 4.26 1.88
N ARG A 162 8.32 4.61 2.13
CA ARG A 162 8.67 5.91 2.69
C ARG A 162 8.70 7.00 1.61
N ASP A 163 8.15 8.18 1.91
CA ASP A 163 7.90 9.28 0.97
C ASP A 163 9.14 9.95 0.30
N MET A 164 10.37 9.49 0.57
CA MET A 164 11.57 10.32 0.41
C MET A 164 12.75 9.71 -0.36
N ALA A 165 12.63 8.56 -1.03
CA ALA A 165 13.74 8.11 -1.86
C ALA A 165 13.30 7.09 -2.92
N GLY A 166 13.81 7.22 -4.14
CA GLY A 166 13.83 6.12 -5.11
C GLY A 166 12.48 5.74 -5.74
N PHE A 167 12.50 5.55 -7.05
CA PHE A 167 11.44 4.81 -7.71
C PHE A 167 11.63 3.32 -7.44
N THR A 168 10.51 2.63 -7.24
CA THR A 168 10.46 1.17 -7.12
C THR A 168 9.57 0.66 -8.25
N THR A 169 10.13 -0.16 -9.13
CA THR A 169 9.39 -0.71 -10.27
C THR A 169 8.78 -2.04 -9.86
N ILE A 170 7.50 -2.26 -10.16
CA ILE A 170 6.92 -3.60 -9.99
C ILE A 170 7.61 -4.53 -10.99
N ALA A 171 8.22 -5.58 -10.49
CA ALA A 171 8.92 -6.55 -11.34
C ALA A 171 7.91 -7.22 -12.28
N THR A 172 8.17 -7.20 -13.59
CA THR A 172 7.52 -8.10 -14.54
C THR A 172 8.14 -9.48 -14.40
N THR A 173 7.78 -10.25 -13.36
CA THR A 173 8.21 -11.65 -13.30
C THR A 173 7.37 -12.48 -14.26
N SER A 174 8.06 -13.19 -15.14
CA SER A 174 7.50 -13.97 -16.24
C SER A 174 6.58 -15.09 -15.74
N ALA A 175 5.33 -15.08 -16.22
CA ALA A 175 4.57 -16.23 -16.75
C ALA A 175 4.46 -17.53 -15.93
N ALA A 176 4.74 -17.55 -14.62
CA ALA A 176 4.23 -18.64 -13.78
C ALA A 176 2.74 -18.34 -13.53
N PRO A 177 1.80 -19.16 -14.04
CA PRO A 177 0.39 -18.91 -13.81
C PRO A 177 0.11 -18.91 -12.30
N PHE A 178 -0.68 -17.93 -11.83
CA PHE A 178 -1.23 -17.90 -10.46
C PHE A 178 -2.07 -19.17 -10.26
N GLN A 179 -1.43 -20.26 -9.83
CA GLN A 179 -2.06 -21.59 -9.71
C GLN A 179 -2.41 -21.97 -8.27
N GLN A 180 -2.18 -21.09 -7.29
CA GLN A 180 -2.55 -21.36 -5.90
C GLN A 180 -3.71 -20.49 -5.46
N GLN A 181 -4.68 -21.12 -4.77
CA GLN A 181 -5.83 -20.48 -4.14
C GLN A 181 -5.35 -19.37 -3.20
N GLN A 182 -5.43 -18.13 -3.66
CA GLN A 182 -5.05 -16.99 -2.85
C GLN A 182 -6.22 -16.59 -1.96
N HIS A 183 -6.00 -16.66 -0.65
CA HIS A 183 -6.95 -16.23 0.38
C HIS A 183 -6.73 -14.77 0.78
N LEU A 184 -6.14 -13.96 -0.11
CA LEU A 184 -5.87 -12.55 0.15
C LEU A 184 -7.18 -11.77 0.10
N HIS A 185 -7.54 -11.15 1.22
CA HIS A 185 -8.75 -10.32 1.36
C HIS A 185 -8.41 -8.84 1.38
N THR A 186 -7.23 -8.48 1.88
CA THR A 186 -6.80 -7.10 2.01
C THR A 186 -5.40 -6.93 1.45
N LEU A 187 -5.28 -6.02 0.48
CA LEU A 187 -4.02 -5.59 -0.08
C LEU A 187 -3.91 -4.08 0.01
N ARG A 188 -2.88 -3.60 0.69
CA ARG A 188 -2.59 -2.17 0.80
C ARG A 188 -1.16 -1.93 0.39
N VAL A 189 -0.96 -1.17 -0.68
CA VAL A 189 0.35 -0.74 -1.16
C VAL A 189 0.32 0.77 -1.20
N ILE A 190 1.06 1.46 -0.33
CA ILE A 190 1.01 2.91 -0.17
C ILE A 190 2.36 3.52 -0.51
N ASN A 191 2.34 4.64 -1.23
CA ASN A 191 3.51 5.42 -1.67
C ASN A 191 4.46 4.66 -2.60
N LEU A 192 3.95 3.71 -3.40
CA LEU A 192 4.75 3.03 -4.41
C LEU A 192 4.92 3.95 -5.63
N ARG A 193 6.10 4.55 -5.80
CA ARG A 193 6.42 5.37 -6.97
C ARG A 193 7.06 4.50 -8.05
N SER A 194 6.38 4.29 -9.17
CA SER A 194 6.95 3.57 -10.32
C SER A 194 7.71 4.51 -11.27
N GLU A 195 8.86 4.06 -11.79
CA GLU A 195 9.57 4.75 -12.90
C GLU A 195 8.72 4.79 -14.17
N ASP A 196 7.74 3.88 -14.29
CA ASP A 196 6.85 3.79 -15.43
C ASP A 196 6.03 5.05 -15.67
N TYR A 197 5.70 5.80 -14.60
CA TYR A 197 4.98 7.05 -14.74
C TYR A 197 5.76 8.07 -15.56
N ASN A 198 7.06 8.25 -15.27
CA ASN A 198 7.90 9.18 -16.01
C ASN A 198 8.02 8.78 -17.49
N GLN A 199 8.02 7.47 -17.77
CA GLN A 199 8.06 6.96 -19.15
C GLN A 199 6.75 7.23 -19.89
N VAL A 200 5.60 7.01 -19.24
CA VAL A 200 4.28 7.34 -19.78
C VAL A 200 4.16 8.85 -20.02
N GLU A 201 4.53 9.67 -19.03
CA GLU A 201 4.48 11.12 -19.13
C GLU A 201 5.38 11.65 -20.26
N ALA A 202 6.62 11.15 -20.36
CA ALA A 202 7.54 11.53 -21.43
C ALA A 202 7.00 11.13 -22.81
N LEU A 203 6.41 9.94 -22.92
CA LEU A 203 5.81 9.46 -24.17
C LEU A 203 4.62 10.33 -24.60
N LEU A 204 3.73 10.67 -23.67
CA LEU A 204 2.57 11.52 -23.96
C LEU A 204 2.97 12.96 -24.32
N LYS A 205 4.02 13.50 -23.67
CA LYS A 205 4.61 14.79 -24.06
C LYS A 205 5.16 14.76 -25.47
N GLU A 206 5.91 13.71 -25.84
CA GLU A 206 6.41 13.55 -27.21
C GLU A 206 5.26 13.50 -28.23
N PHE A 207 4.18 12.79 -27.93
CA PHE A 207 3.00 12.72 -28.78
C PHE A 207 2.30 14.07 -28.93
N THR A 208 2.17 14.82 -27.83
CA THR A 208 1.55 16.15 -27.85
C THR A 208 2.36 17.11 -28.73
N THR A 209 3.69 17.11 -28.58
CA THR A 209 4.57 17.95 -29.41
C THR A 209 4.47 17.60 -30.89
N LYS A 210 4.36 16.33 -31.24
CA LYS A 210 4.18 15.91 -32.64
C LYS A 210 2.82 16.33 -33.21
N GLU A 211 1.75 16.18 -32.44
CA GLU A 211 0.41 16.68 -32.84
C GLU A 211 0.38 18.20 -33.06
N GLU A 212 1.25 18.95 -32.38
CA GLU A 212 1.37 20.42 -32.55
C GLU A 212 2.32 20.83 -33.69
N GLU A 213 3.29 19.98 -34.07
CA GLU A 213 4.30 20.26 -35.11
C GLU A 213 3.87 19.79 -36.50
N ASP A 214 3.05 18.74 -36.60
CA ASP A 214 2.59 18.16 -37.86
C ASP A 214 1.26 18.78 -38.32
N ASP A 215 1.32 19.84 -39.13
CA ASP A 215 0.15 20.45 -39.79
C ASP A 215 -0.41 19.59 -40.96
N ASP A 216 0.36 18.61 -41.42
CA ASP A 216 -0.03 17.64 -42.46
C ASP A 216 -0.20 16.26 -41.79
N ASP A 217 -1.43 15.74 -41.74
CA ASP A 217 -1.81 14.42 -41.21
C ASP A 217 -1.04 13.28 -41.91
N ASP A 218 0.22 13.03 -41.53
CA ASP A 218 0.97 11.87 -41.99
C ASP A 218 0.45 10.62 -41.26
N ASP A 219 -0.39 9.84 -41.94
CA ASP A 219 -0.96 8.57 -41.47
C ASP A 219 0.12 7.64 -40.87
N ASP A 220 1.36 7.69 -41.39
CA ASP A 220 2.49 6.90 -40.90
C ASP A 220 2.92 7.32 -39.48
N THR A 221 2.91 8.62 -39.19
CA THR A 221 3.24 9.16 -37.85
C THR A 221 2.19 8.75 -36.83
N MET A 222 0.91 8.88 -37.17
CA MET A 222 -0.21 8.47 -36.33
C MET A 222 -0.15 6.96 -36.02
N MET A 223 0.11 6.12 -37.03
CA MET A 223 0.24 4.67 -36.85
C MET A 223 1.41 4.32 -35.92
N MET A 224 2.55 5.02 -36.05
CA MET A 224 3.71 4.79 -35.18
C MET A 224 3.41 5.18 -33.72
N MET A 225 2.70 6.29 -33.50
CA MET A 225 2.27 6.72 -32.16
C MET A 225 1.33 5.70 -31.51
N GLN A 226 0.33 5.21 -32.27
CA GLN A 226 -0.59 4.17 -31.82
C GLN A 226 0.15 2.88 -31.43
N GLN A 227 1.09 2.43 -32.25
CA GLN A 227 1.86 1.22 -31.97
C GLN A 227 2.70 1.35 -30.70
N ARG A 228 3.39 2.49 -30.53
CA ARG A 228 4.19 2.77 -29.31
C ARG A 228 3.31 2.84 -28.07
N TRP A 229 2.15 3.48 -28.16
CA TRP A 229 1.18 3.51 -27.06
C TRP A 229 0.68 2.12 -26.69
N LEU A 230 0.34 1.30 -27.69
CA LEU A 230 -0.11 -0.07 -27.48
C LEU A 230 0.97 -0.93 -26.79
N SER A 231 2.24 -0.80 -27.21
CA SER A 231 3.37 -1.46 -26.55
C SER A 231 3.50 -1.05 -25.08
N MET A 232 3.39 0.25 -24.77
CA MET A 232 3.43 0.76 -23.40
C MET A 232 2.25 0.21 -22.58
N GLN A 233 1.04 0.23 -23.11
CA GLN A 233 -0.13 -0.34 -22.43
C GLN A 233 0.04 -1.82 -22.13
N ASN A 234 0.54 -2.62 -23.07
CA ASN A 234 0.76 -4.05 -22.86
C ASN A 234 1.78 -4.33 -21.76
N LEU A 235 2.86 -3.53 -21.70
CA LEU A 235 3.86 -3.64 -20.64
C LEU A 235 3.25 -3.34 -19.26
N LEU A 236 2.42 -2.29 -19.16
CA LEU A 236 1.74 -1.94 -17.91
C LEU A 236 0.71 -3.01 -17.51
N VAL A 237 -0.07 -3.54 -18.45
CA VAL A 237 -1.00 -4.65 -18.17
C VAL A 237 -0.24 -5.86 -17.61
N GLN A 238 0.88 -6.25 -18.22
CA GLN A 238 1.69 -7.37 -17.71
C GLN A 238 2.17 -7.14 -16.27
N LYS A 239 2.44 -5.89 -15.88
CA LYS A 239 2.84 -5.51 -14.51
C LYS A 239 1.71 -5.57 -13.50
N TYR A 240 0.47 -5.30 -13.89
CA TYR A 240 -0.66 -5.15 -12.96
C TYR A 240 -1.70 -6.28 -13.05
N GLN A 241 -1.69 -7.11 -14.11
CA GLN A 241 -2.68 -8.16 -14.36
C GLN A 241 -2.84 -9.17 -13.22
N TRP A 242 -1.84 -9.31 -12.34
CA TRP A 242 -1.93 -10.18 -11.18
C TRP A 242 -3.02 -9.74 -10.19
N ILE A 243 -3.40 -8.47 -10.17
CA ILE A 243 -4.52 -7.97 -9.35
C ILE A 243 -5.82 -8.69 -9.72
N ALA A 244 -6.06 -8.89 -11.01
CA ALA A 244 -7.24 -9.62 -11.50
C ALA A 244 -7.30 -11.08 -11.04
N HIS A 245 -6.17 -11.64 -10.59
CA HIS A 245 -6.07 -13.01 -10.10
C HIS A 245 -6.29 -13.10 -8.57
N LEU A 246 -6.85 -12.05 -7.94
CA LEU A 246 -7.19 -12.00 -6.52
C LEU A 246 -8.72 -12.08 -6.31
N PRO A 247 -9.35 -13.25 -6.48
CA PRO A 247 -10.82 -13.41 -6.49
C PRO A 247 -11.47 -13.29 -5.10
N ASN A 248 -10.69 -13.07 -4.04
CA ASN A 248 -11.21 -12.92 -2.67
C ASN A 248 -10.94 -11.52 -2.11
N LEU A 249 -10.35 -10.63 -2.92
CA LEU A 249 -9.93 -9.31 -2.50
C LEU A 249 -11.15 -8.41 -2.29
N THR A 250 -11.39 -8.02 -1.04
CA THR A 250 -12.48 -7.09 -0.68
C THR A 250 -11.96 -5.70 -0.36
N HIS A 251 -10.68 -5.57 -0.01
CA HIS A 251 -10.05 -4.29 0.35
C HIS A 251 -8.80 -4.09 -0.49
N LEU A 252 -8.81 -3.05 -1.33
CA LEU A 252 -7.65 -2.63 -2.12
C LEU A 252 -7.31 -1.18 -1.81
N THR A 253 -6.10 -0.95 -1.30
CA THR A 253 -5.46 0.37 -1.31
C THR A 253 -4.28 0.31 -2.27
N PHE A 254 -4.27 1.17 -3.27
CA PHE A 254 -3.16 1.28 -4.22
C PHE A 254 -2.74 2.75 -4.37
N GLY A 255 -1.76 3.13 -3.55
CA GLY A 255 -1.25 4.48 -3.38
C GLY A 255 -0.11 4.84 -4.34
N SER A 256 -0.12 6.07 -4.86
CA SER A 256 0.84 6.66 -5.80
C SER A 256 1.08 5.90 -7.12
N CYS A 257 0.10 5.13 -7.59
CA CYS A 257 0.16 4.54 -8.93
C CYS A 257 -0.40 5.52 -9.96
N TYR A 258 0.47 6.15 -10.75
CA TYR A 258 0.07 7.12 -11.76
C TYR A 258 -0.08 6.50 -13.17
N THR A 259 0.01 5.17 -13.30
CA THR A 259 0.03 4.46 -14.59
C THR A 259 -1.28 3.78 -14.93
N TRP A 260 -2.40 4.38 -14.53
CA TRP A 260 -3.75 3.86 -14.79
C TRP A 260 -4.16 4.07 -16.25
N THR A 261 -3.68 3.22 -17.16
CA THR A 261 -4.14 3.25 -18.55
C THR A 261 -5.50 2.55 -18.71
N ARG A 262 -6.17 2.76 -19.84
CA ARG A 262 -7.41 2.06 -20.20
C ARG A 262 -7.32 0.56 -19.95
N ASN A 263 -6.26 -0.08 -20.45
CA ASN A 263 -6.13 -1.53 -20.32
C ASN A 263 -5.79 -1.98 -18.89
N VAL A 264 -5.08 -1.18 -18.10
CA VAL A 264 -4.83 -1.51 -16.68
C VAL A 264 -6.16 -1.50 -15.90
N TRP A 265 -7.01 -0.49 -16.09
CA TRP A 265 -8.35 -0.47 -15.51
C TRP A 265 -9.16 -1.72 -15.89
N LEU A 266 -9.30 -1.98 -17.19
CA LEU A 266 -10.17 -3.06 -17.67
C LEU A 266 -9.64 -4.46 -17.40
N GLN A 267 -8.32 -4.67 -17.46
CA GLN A 267 -7.74 -6.02 -17.37
C GLN A 267 -7.21 -6.36 -15.98
N ALA A 268 -6.81 -5.37 -15.18
CA ALA A 268 -6.30 -5.61 -13.83
C ALA A 268 -7.35 -5.34 -12.74
N LEU A 269 -8.10 -4.24 -12.83
CA LEU A 269 -8.98 -3.80 -11.75
C LEU A 269 -10.44 -4.25 -11.93
N LEU A 270 -11.01 -4.08 -13.13
CA LEU A 270 -12.41 -4.44 -13.41
C LEU A 270 -12.78 -5.86 -12.95
N PRO A 271 -11.93 -6.90 -13.13
CA PRO A 271 -12.29 -8.27 -12.73
C PRO A 271 -12.54 -8.46 -11.23
N ILE A 272 -11.96 -7.62 -10.36
CA ILE A 272 -12.14 -7.71 -8.91
C ILE A 272 -13.17 -6.71 -8.37
N CYS A 273 -13.60 -5.72 -9.16
CA CYS A 273 -14.53 -4.67 -8.72
C CYS A 273 -15.84 -5.20 -8.09
N PRO A 274 -16.50 -6.24 -8.64
CA PRO A 274 -17.79 -6.69 -8.10
C PRO A 274 -17.79 -7.13 -6.65
N GLN A 275 -16.64 -7.51 -6.09
CA GLN A 275 -16.53 -8.00 -4.70
C GLN A 275 -15.85 -7.00 -3.75
N LEU A 276 -15.39 -5.85 -4.29
CA LEU A 276 -14.69 -4.85 -3.50
C LEU A 276 -15.67 -4.13 -2.57
N GLN A 277 -15.30 -4.09 -1.29
CA GLN A 277 -16.00 -3.35 -0.23
C GLN A 277 -15.26 -2.06 0.11
N HIS A 278 -13.93 -2.06 -0.05
CA HIS A 278 -13.09 -0.89 0.17
C HIS A 278 -12.12 -0.69 -0.98
N LEU A 279 -12.13 0.51 -1.56
CA LEU A 279 -11.23 0.90 -2.64
C LEU A 279 -10.60 2.25 -2.29
N GLU A 280 -9.27 2.29 -2.19
CA GLU A 280 -8.49 3.51 -2.04
C GLU A 280 -7.49 3.63 -3.19
N LEU A 281 -7.66 4.65 -4.02
CA LEU A 281 -6.83 4.90 -5.20
C LEU A 281 -6.21 6.29 -5.12
N HIS A 282 -4.97 6.40 -5.58
CA HIS A 282 -4.21 7.63 -5.51
C HIS A 282 -3.68 8.04 -6.88
N GLY A 283 -3.52 9.35 -7.09
CA GLY A 283 -2.67 9.88 -8.16
C GLY A 283 -3.27 9.79 -9.56
N TRP A 284 -4.58 9.89 -9.69
CA TRP A 284 -5.21 9.99 -11.01
C TRP A 284 -5.16 11.43 -11.51
N ARG A 285 -4.48 11.66 -12.63
CA ARG A 285 -4.39 12.98 -13.31
C ARG A 285 -4.60 12.89 -14.82
N ARG A 286 -5.44 11.95 -15.29
CA ARG A 286 -5.58 11.63 -16.72
C ARG A 286 -4.21 11.44 -17.41
N LEU A 287 -3.24 10.84 -16.72
CA LEU A 287 -1.85 10.67 -17.20
C LEU A 287 -1.10 11.99 -17.54
N GLY A 288 -1.54 13.12 -16.99
CA GLY A 288 -1.00 14.45 -17.31
C GLY A 288 -1.62 15.10 -18.55
N ILE A 289 -2.69 14.51 -19.11
CA ILE A 289 -3.37 15.01 -20.30
C ILE A 289 -4.35 16.11 -19.92
N ILE A 290 -4.24 17.26 -20.59
CA ILE A 290 -5.12 18.42 -20.39
C ILE A 290 -6.52 18.10 -20.96
N PRO A 291 -7.62 18.37 -20.24
CA PRO A 291 -8.99 18.04 -20.69
C PRO A 291 -9.39 18.63 -22.05
N ALA A 292 -8.80 19.75 -22.45
CA ALA A 292 -9.05 20.41 -23.73
C ALA A 292 -8.36 19.75 -24.94
N SER A 293 -7.53 18.72 -24.74
CA SER A 293 -6.88 18.01 -25.86
C SER A 293 -7.92 17.19 -26.63
N THR A 294 -8.08 17.49 -27.92
CA THR A 294 -9.00 16.78 -28.83
C THR A 294 -8.30 15.79 -29.77
N GLY A 295 -6.97 15.72 -29.74
CA GLY A 295 -6.14 14.85 -30.57
C GLY A 295 -6.08 13.39 -30.10
N PHE A 296 -5.13 12.63 -30.64
CA PHE A 296 -4.90 11.24 -30.23
C PHE A 296 -4.53 11.15 -28.75
N VAL A 297 -3.72 12.08 -28.22
CA VAL A 297 -3.43 12.18 -26.78
C VAL A 297 -4.72 12.40 -25.97
N GLY A 298 -5.61 13.29 -26.40
CA GLY A 298 -6.92 13.49 -25.79
C GLY A 298 -7.77 12.22 -25.74
N SER A 299 -7.76 11.45 -26.84
CA SER A 299 -8.47 10.16 -26.94
C SER A 299 -7.96 9.14 -25.92
N ILE A 300 -6.65 9.10 -25.64
CA ILE A 300 -6.05 8.23 -24.61
C ILE A 300 -6.60 8.57 -23.23
N GLY A 301 -6.65 9.86 -22.89
CA GLY A 301 -7.17 10.33 -21.61
C GLY A 301 -8.65 10.00 -21.44
N ASN A 302 -9.46 10.25 -22.48
CA ASN A 302 -10.89 9.90 -22.51
C ASN A 302 -11.11 8.39 -22.35
N ASP A 303 -10.35 7.58 -23.07
CA ASP A 303 -10.43 6.12 -23.02
C ASP A 303 -10.13 5.56 -21.62
N ALA A 304 -9.11 6.11 -20.95
CA ALA A 304 -8.76 5.71 -19.60
C ALA A 304 -9.83 6.14 -18.58
N GLN A 305 -10.43 7.32 -18.75
CA GLN A 305 -11.57 7.77 -17.94
C GLN A 305 -12.79 6.86 -18.11
N GLN A 306 -13.16 6.53 -19.36
CA GLN A 306 -14.29 5.62 -19.62
C GLN A 306 -14.05 4.22 -19.01
N ALA A 307 -12.81 3.75 -19.01
CA ALA A 307 -12.46 2.49 -18.35
C ALA A 307 -12.57 2.57 -16.82
N MET A 308 -12.15 3.68 -16.22
CA MET A 308 -12.32 3.95 -14.79
C MET A 308 -13.80 3.96 -14.39
N LEU A 309 -14.65 4.67 -15.15
CA LEU A 309 -16.09 4.73 -14.89
C LEU A 309 -16.72 3.33 -14.86
N LYS A 310 -16.38 2.49 -15.84
CA LYS A 310 -16.83 1.08 -15.87
C LYS A 310 -16.40 0.29 -14.63
N CYS A 311 -15.23 0.58 -14.07
CA CYS A 311 -14.78 -0.07 -12.84
C CYS A 311 -15.61 0.37 -11.62
N PHE A 312 -15.91 1.66 -11.51
CA PHE A 312 -16.75 2.19 -10.43
C PHE A 312 -18.20 1.71 -10.54
N GLU A 313 -18.76 1.63 -11.75
CA GLU A 313 -20.08 1.05 -12.01
C GLU A 313 -20.16 -0.44 -11.65
N ALA A 314 -19.06 -1.19 -11.85
CA ALA A 314 -18.99 -2.60 -11.50
C ALA A 314 -18.83 -2.85 -9.99
N ALA A 315 -18.36 -1.85 -9.22
CA ALA A 315 -18.14 -1.95 -7.77
C ALA A 315 -19.42 -1.64 -6.97
N GLN A 316 -20.44 -2.48 -7.12
CA GLN A 316 -21.78 -2.24 -6.56
C GLN A 316 -21.83 -2.39 -5.03
N ASP A 317 -20.98 -3.25 -4.46
CA ASP A 317 -20.95 -3.56 -3.02
C ASP A 317 -19.99 -2.66 -2.22
N LEU A 318 -19.58 -1.52 -2.80
CA LEU A 318 -18.56 -0.66 -2.21
C LEU A 318 -19.09 0.06 -0.96
N GLU A 319 -18.50 -0.23 0.19
CA GLU A 319 -18.80 0.49 1.45
C GLU A 319 -18.01 1.78 1.54
N THR A 320 -16.78 1.80 1.04
CA THR A 320 -15.92 2.97 1.10
C THR A 320 -15.10 3.15 -0.17
N LEU A 321 -15.21 4.34 -0.77
CA LEU A 321 -14.31 4.81 -1.82
C LEU A 321 -13.45 5.94 -1.28
N MET A 322 -12.12 5.81 -1.38
CA MET A 322 -11.19 6.89 -1.09
C MET A 322 -10.38 7.25 -2.34
N LEU A 323 -10.51 8.50 -2.78
CA LEU A 323 -9.80 9.05 -3.93
C LEU A 323 -8.80 10.09 -3.42
N VAL A 324 -7.51 9.83 -3.59
CA VAL A 324 -6.43 10.71 -3.13
C VAL A 324 -5.72 11.34 -4.32
N ASP A 325 -5.57 12.66 -4.35
CA ASP A 325 -4.96 13.40 -5.46
C ASP A 325 -5.52 12.92 -6.81
N PHE A 326 -6.84 13.04 -6.92
CA PHE A 326 -7.64 12.43 -7.98
C PHE A 326 -8.34 13.53 -8.79
N TRP A 327 -8.16 13.51 -10.11
CA TRP A 327 -8.87 14.39 -11.03
C TRP A 327 -10.31 13.91 -11.18
N ILE A 328 -11.27 14.77 -10.83
CA ILE A 328 -12.70 14.46 -10.86
C ILE A 328 -13.33 15.22 -12.01
N GLU A 329 -13.97 14.49 -12.92
CA GLU A 329 -14.62 15.07 -14.10
C GLU A 329 -15.98 14.41 -14.32
N PRO A 330 -17.08 15.19 -14.31
CA PRO A 330 -18.42 14.68 -14.60
C PRO A 330 -18.57 14.21 -16.06
N PRO A 331 -19.44 13.23 -16.35
CA PRO A 331 -20.21 12.45 -15.38
C PRO A 331 -19.36 11.34 -14.75
N MET A 332 -19.45 11.17 -13.43
CA MET A 332 -18.79 10.08 -12.72
C MET A 332 -19.74 9.45 -11.69
N LEU A 333 -20.38 8.36 -12.09
CA LEU A 333 -21.30 7.62 -11.23
C LEU A 333 -20.52 6.74 -10.26
N VAL A 334 -20.75 6.94 -8.97
CA VAL A 334 -20.14 6.13 -7.90
C VAL A 334 -21.24 5.62 -6.97
N SER A 335 -21.25 4.31 -6.74
CA SER A 335 -22.07 3.64 -5.74
C SER A 335 -21.20 3.30 -4.53
N ALA A 336 -21.06 4.21 -3.57
CA ALA A 336 -20.33 3.94 -2.33
C ALA A 336 -21.03 4.56 -1.13
N LYS A 337 -21.18 3.82 -0.02
CA LYS A 337 -21.82 4.37 1.20
C LYS A 337 -21.04 5.56 1.76
N HIS A 338 -19.71 5.44 1.80
CA HIS A 338 -18.82 6.50 2.27
C HIS A 338 -17.83 6.88 1.17
N LEU A 339 -17.91 8.13 0.73
CA LEU A 339 -16.98 8.70 -0.25
C LEU A 339 -16.00 9.64 0.45
N CYS A 340 -14.70 9.40 0.33
CA CYS A 340 -13.66 10.29 0.81
C CYS A 340 -12.80 10.78 -0.35
N ILE A 341 -12.80 12.09 -0.61
CA ILE A 341 -11.90 12.73 -1.56
C ILE A 341 -10.85 13.48 -0.78
N ARG A 342 -9.57 13.22 -1.06
CA ARG A 342 -8.44 13.82 -0.35
C ARG A 342 -7.47 14.46 -1.33
N TYR A 343 -7.17 15.72 -1.14
CA TYR A 343 -6.09 16.42 -1.83
C TYR A 343 -4.95 16.69 -0.85
N THR A 344 -3.72 16.43 -1.28
CA THR A 344 -2.51 16.70 -0.50
C THR A 344 -1.91 18.06 -0.84
N ASP A 345 -0.98 18.55 -0.01
CA ASP A 345 -0.24 19.80 -0.26
C ASP A 345 0.56 19.78 -1.59
N HIS A 346 0.75 18.60 -2.19
CA HIS A 346 1.48 18.42 -3.45
C HIS A 346 0.57 18.43 -4.69
N TRP A 347 -0.72 18.67 -4.51
CA TRP A 347 -1.66 18.87 -5.61
C TRP A 347 -1.38 20.21 -6.31
N PRO A 348 -0.98 20.21 -7.61
CA PRO A 348 -0.49 21.40 -8.30
C PRO A 348 -1.61 22.32 -8.78
N ASP A 349 -2.79 21.78 -9.04
CA ASP A 349 -3.88 22.49 -9.70
C ASP A 349 -4.87 23.06 -8.69
N PRO A 350 -5.41 24.27 -8.88
CA PRO A 350 -6.56 24.70 -8.09
C PRO A 350 -7.74 23.75 -8.35
N LEU A 351 -8.44 23.35 -7.29
CA LEU A 351 -9.66 22.56 -7.45
C LEU A 351 -10.71 23.38 -8.16
N ASP A 352 -11.34 22.82 -9.18
CA ASP A 352 -12.51 23.43 -9.80
C ASP A 352 -13.75 23.10 -8.96
N GLY A 353 -14.20 24.08 -8.17
CA GLY A 353 -15.37 23.92 -7.31
C GLY A 353 -16.66 23.64 -8.07
N GLU A 354 -16.81 24.13 -9.30
CA GLU A 354 -17.99 23.88 -10.14
C GLU A 354 -18.01 22.44 -10.63
N GLN A 355 -16.87 21.94 -11.12
CA GLN A 355 -16.75 20.52 -11.50
C GLN A 355 -16.97 19.59 -10.32
N LEU A 356 -16.43 19.94 -9.15
CA LEU A 356 -16.60 19.15 -7.95
C LEU A 356 -18.06 19.16 -7.45
N ALA A 357 -18.75 20.30 -7.55
CA ALA A 357 -20.17 20.40 -7.24
C ALA A 357 -21.02 19.58 -8.22
N ALA A 358 -20.77 19.69 -9.52
CA ALA A 358 -21.45 18.89 -10.54
C ALA A 358 -21.24 17.39 -10.33
N PHE A 359 -20.03 16.98 -9.96
CA PHE A 359 -19.76 15.59 -9.57
C PHE A 359 -20.56 15.16 -8.34
N MET A 360 -20.69 16.01 -7.32
CA MET A 360 -21.50 15.71 -6.13
C MET A 360 -22.99 15.59 -6.47
N ASP A 361 -23.49 16.36 -7.43
CA ASP A 361 -24.88 16.27 -7.92
C ASP A 361 -25.14 14.96 -8.70
N ASP A 362 -24.11 14.39 -9.34
CA ASP A 362 -24.17 13.12 -10.05
C ASP A 362 -24.08 11.88 -9.13
N LEU A 363 -23.83 12.07 -7.83
CA LEU A 363 -23.73 10.96 -6.88
C LEU A 363 -25.07 10.23 -6.71
N GLN A 364 -25.00 8.91 -6.63
CA GLN A 364 -26.20 8.09 -6.42
C GLN A 364 -26.80 8.33 -5.03
N GLN A 365 -28.11 8.12 -4.88
CA GLN A 365 -28.84 8.32 -3.63
C GLN A 365 -28.33 7.47 -2.46
N ASP A 366 -27.52 6.45 -2.74
CA ASP A 366 -26.99 5.51 -1.75
C ASP A 366 -25.73 6.02 -1.02
N VAL A 367 -25.17 7.17 -1.46
CA VAL A 367 -24.04 7.81 -0.76
C VAL A 367 -24.53 8.47 0.53
N GLN A 368 -24.11 7.92 1.67
CA GLN A 368 -24.55 8.36 3.00
C GLN A 368 -23.70 9.52 3.53
N ASP A 369 -22.37 9.42 3.34
CA ASP A 369 -21.42 10.42 3.82
C ASP A 369 -20.39 10.76 2.75
N ILE A 370 -20.11 12.05 2.58
CA ILE A 370 -19.05 12.55 1.71
C ILE A 370 -18.06 13.33 2.56
N THR A 371 -16.80 12.90 2.61
CA THR A 371 -15.72 13.63 3.28
C THR A 371 -14.78 14.21 2.23
N LEU A 372 -14.65 15.54 2.20
CA LEU A 372 -13.69 16.23 1.36
C LEU A 372 -12.56 16.78 2.22
N ARG A 373 -11.36 16.21 2.07
CA ARG A 373 -10.15 16.60 2.78
C ARG A 373 -9.28 17.46 1.87
N ILE A 374 -9.16 18.74 2.17
CA ILE A 374 -8.41 19.69 1.33
C ILE A 374 -7.35 20.44 2.13
N PRO A 375 -6.22 20.81 1.49
CA PRO A 375 -5.25 21.67 2.13
C PRO A 375 -5.80 23.11 2.22
N PRO A 376 -5.31 23.93 3.17
CA PRO A 376 -5.90 25.25 3.46
C PRO A 376 -5.94 26.21 2.27
N ASN A 377 -4.99 26.09 1.34
CA ASN A 377 -4.91 26.91 0.12
C ASN A 377 -6.02 26.60 -0.89
N GLN A 378 -6.68 25.44 -0.81
CA GLN A 378 -7.74 25.03 -1.74
C GLN A 378 -9.14 25.43 -1.25
N ILE A 379 -9.29 25.85 0.01
CA ILE A 379 -10.58 26.24 0.60
C ILE A 379 -11.35 27.27 -0.22
N PRO A 380 -10.74 28.38 -0.71
CA PRO A 380 -11.47 29.42 -1.43
C PRO A 380 -12.14 28.92 -2.72
N HIS A 381 -11.58 27.87 -3.33
CA HIS A 381 -12.07 27.32 -4.59
C HIS A 381 -13.22 26.32 -4.41
N VAL A 382 -13.40 25.79 -3.20
CA VAL A 382 -14.36 24.71 -2.93
C VAL A 382 -15.55 25.21 -2.13
N ALA A 383 -15.29 26.03 -1.10
CA ALA A 383 -16.29 26.35 -0.09
C ALA A 383 -17.51 27.14 -0.63
N SER A 384 -17.36 27.84 -1.76
CA SER A 384 -18.45 28.57 -2.41
C SER A 384 -19.34 27.73 -3.33
N HIS A 385 -18.89 26.53 -3.73
CA HIS A 385 -19.55 25.73 -4.77
C HIS A 385 -20.15 24.43 -4.22
N CYS A 386 -19.50 23.78 -3.27
CA CYS A 386 -19.93 22.47 -2.78
C CYS A 386 -20.86 22.61 -1.57
N THR A 387 -22.18 22.47 -1.76
CA THR A 387 -23.21 22.58 -0.70
C THR A 387 -23.98 21.29 -0.44
N HIS A 388 -23.47 20.15 -0.89
CA HIS A 388 -24.16 18.86 -0.76
C HIS A 388 -24.45 18.54 0.73
N PRO A 389 -25.67 18.13 1.11
CA PRO A 389 -26.06 17.98 2.51
C PRO A 389 -25.29 16.91 3.28
N ALA A 390 -24.81 15.87 2.59
CA ALA A 390 -23.96 14.82 3.18
C ALA A 390 -22.46 15.18 3.23
N LEU A 391 -22.08 16.40 2.80
CA LEU A 391 -20.68 16.81 2.70
C LEU A 391 -20.12 17.32 4.03
N THR A 392 -19.03 16.71 4.46
CA THR A 392 -18.14 17.20 5.50
C THR A 392 -16.82 17.64 4.86
N ILE A 393 -16.47 18.93 5.01
CA ILE A 393 -15.17 19.45 4.57
C ILE A 393 -14.20 19.42 5.75
N GLU A 394 -13.12 18.66 5.64
CA GLU A 394 -12.04 18.61 6.62
C GLU A 394 -10.80 19.34 6.09
N ILE A 395 -10.32 20.32 6.86
CA ILE A 395 -9.12 21.08 6.49
C ILE A 395 -7.88 20.30 6.96
N GLN A 396 -7.03 19.87 6.03
CA GLN A 396 -5.78 19.19 6.34
C GLN A 396 -4.77 20.20 6.90
N ARG A 397 -4.68 20.31 8.22
CA ARG A 397 -3.61 21.07 8.87
C ARG A 397 -2.34 20.22 8.90
N PHE A 398 -1.46 20.39 7.92
CA PHE A 398 -0.11 19.85 8.00
C PHE A 398 0.72 20.70 8.96
N PHE A 399 0.91 20.21 10.19
CA PHE A 399 1.99 20.71 11.03
C PHE A 399 3.30 20.22 10.43
N LYS A 400 3.97 21.06 9.63
CA LYS A 400 5.40 20.87 9.35
C LYS A 400 6.13 21.06 10.68
N LEU A 401 6.41 19.97 11.39
CA LEU A 401 7.41 19.97 12.46
C LEU A 401 8.75 20.22 11.77
N ALA A 402 9.22 21.47 11.87
CA ALA A 402 10.49 21.95 11.31
C ALA A 402 11.70 21.28 11.96
#